data_AF-B0M1B5-F1
#
_entry.id   AF-B0M1B5-F1
#
_cell.length_a   1.000
_cell.length_b   1.000
_cell.length_c   1.000
_cell.angle_alpha   90.00
_cell.angle_beta   90.00
_cell.angle_gamma   90.00
#
_symmetry.space_group_name_H-M   'P 1'
#
loop_
_entity.id
_entity.type
_entity.pdbx_description
1 polymer ?
#
loop_
_entity_poly.entity_id
_entity_poly.type
_entity_poly.pdbx_seq_one_letter_code
_entity_poly.pdbx_strand_id
1 'polypeptide(L)'
;MALPVVVDAEYLKEVDKARRDLRALIANRNCAPLMLRLAWHDAGTYDAKTKTGGPNGSIRNEEEYSHGANNGLKKAIDFCQEVKAKYPKITYADLFQLAGVVAVEVTGGPTIDFVPGRRDSKVSPNEGRLPDAKKGVPHLRD
;
A
#
# COMPACT_ATOMS: atom_id res chain seq x y z
N MET A 1 -9.46 -18.39 -10.83
CA MET A 1 -8.47 -17.70 -9.99
C MET A 1 -7.22 -17.47 -10.82
N ALA A 2 -6.61 -16.29 -10.78
CA ALA A 2 -5.30 -16.08 -11.40
C ALA A 2 -4.28 -16.97 -10.66
N LEU A 3 -3.37 -17.61 -11.39
CA LEU A 3 -2.29 -18.38 -10.80
C LEU A 3 -1.43 -17.44 -9.93
N PRO A 4 -0.92 -17.91 -8.77
CA PRO A 4 -0.02 -17.11 -7.96
C PRO A 4 1.20 -16.71 -8.80
N VAL A 5 1.50 -15.42 -8.81
CA VAL A 5 2.68 -14.90 -9.50
C VAL A 5 3.91 -15.49 -8.81
N VAL A 6 4.69 -16.28 -9.53
CA VAL A 6 5.95 -16.81 -9.02
C VAL A 6 6.98 -15.69 -9.07
N VAL A 7 7.41 -15.23 -7.90
CA VAL A 7 8.55 -14.33 -7.74
C VAL A 7 9.82 -15.13 -7.48
N ASP A 8 10.98 -14.60 -7.87
CA ASP A 8 12.25 -15.28 -7.65
C ASP A 8 12.76 -15.16 -6.20
N ALA A 9 13.74 -15.99 -5.85
CA ALA A 9 14.30 -16.06 -4.50
C ALA A 9 14.94 -14.76 -4.02
N GLU A 10 15.49 -13.95 -4.94
CA GLU A 10 16.09 -12.66 -4.60
C GLU A 10 15.01 -11.63 -4.27
N TYR A 11 13.88 -11.65 -4.99
CA TYR A 11 12.72 -10.83 -4.67
C TYR A 11 12.19 -11.14 -3.26
N LEU A 12 12.02 -12.43 -2.93
CA LEU A 12 11.60 -12.86 -1.59
C LEU A 12 12.59 -12.39 -0.51
N LYS A 13 13.89 -12.49 -0.77
CA LYS A 13 14.93 -12.01 0.14
C LYS A 13 14.84 -10.50 0.37
N GLU A 14 14.53 -9.72 -0.66
CA GLU A 14 14.29 -8.28 -0.51
C GLU A 14 13.01 -7.98 0.26
N VAL A 15 11.91 -8.71 0.02
CA VAL A 15 10.66 -8.59 0.80
C VAL A 15 10.92 -8.83 2.29
N ASP A 16 11.66 -9.88 2.65
CA ASP A 16 11.98 -10.18 4.04
C ASP A 16 12.84 -9.09 4.71
N LYS A 17 13.81 -8.54 3.96
CA LYS A 17 14.64 -7.42 4.45
C LYS A 17 13.83 -6.14 4.60
N ALA A 18 13.00 -5.81 3.61
CA ALA A 18 12.10 -4.68 3.63
C ALA A 18 11.13 -4.76 4.82
N ARG A 19 10.59 -5.96 5.13
CA ARG A 19 9.73 -6.17 6.30
C ARG A 19 10.41 -5.79 7.61
N ARG A 20 11.67 -6.19 7.79
CA ARG A 20 12.46 -5.86 9.01
C ARG A 20 12.73 -4.35 9.09
N ASP A 21 13.13 -3.74 7.99
CA ASP A 21 13.39 -2.30 7.94
C ASP A 21 12.13 -1.47 8.16
N LEU A 22 10.99 -1.88 7.57
CA LEU A 22 9.68 -1.28 7.81
C LEU A 22 9.30 -1.40 9.28
N ARG A 23 9.52 -2.56 9.92
CA ARG A 23 9.22 -2.75 11.35
C ARG A 23 9.97 -1.73 12.21
N ALA A 24 11.27 -1.58 11.97
CA ALA A 24 12.10 -0.62 12.68
C ALA A 24 11.69 0.83 12.38
N LEU A 25 11.48 1.19 11.11
CA LEU A 25 11.07 2.52 10.69
C LEU A 25 9.74 2.92 11.33
N ILE A 26 8.73 2.05 11.24
CA ILE A 26 7.37 2.33 11.70
C ILE A 26 7.33 2.51 13.22
N ALA A 27 8.03 1.64 13.97
CA ALA A 27 8.14 1.77 15.42
C ALA A 27 8.88 3.06 15.83
N ASN A 28 10.02 3.35 15.20
CA ASN A 28 10.85 4.51 15.56
C ASN A 28 10.21 5.85 15.19
N ARG A 29 9.41 5.90 14.13
CA ARG A 29 8.73 7.13 13.66
C ARG A 29 7.31 7.28 14.22
N ASN A 30 6.82 6.29 14.96
CA ASN A 30 5.44 6.21 15.45
C ASN A 30 4.40 6.51 14.35
N CYS A 31 4.58 5.90 13.17
CA CYS A 31 3.79 6.20 11.98
C CYS A 31 2.90 5.05 11.50
N ALA A 32 2.65 4.05 12.34
CA ALA A 32 1.83 2.89 11.98
C ALA A 32 0.43 3.26 11.43
N PRO A 33 -0.35 4.20 12.04
CA PRO A 33 -1.64 4.57 11.50
C PRO A 33 -1.56 5.17 10.09
N LEU A 34 -0.49 5.91 9.80
CA LEU A 34 -0.28 6.54 8.49
C LEU A 34 0.09 5.50 7.42
N MET A 35 0.91 4.50 7.78
CA MET A 35 1.26 3.40 6.86
C MET A 35 0.07 2.49 6.57
N LEU A 36 -0.74 2.20 7.58
CA LEU A 36 -1.99 1.46 7.38
C LEU A 36 -2.95 2.24 6.47
N ARG A 37 -3.07 3.57 6.66
CA ARG A 37 -3.86 4.43 5.76
C ARG A 37 -3.31 4.41 4.34
N LEU A 38 -2.00 4.49 4.13
CA LEU A 38 -1.40 4.40 2.80
C LEU A 38 -1.81 3.09 2.09
N ALA A 39 -1.65 1.95 2.75
CA ALA A 39 -1.99 0.65 2.19
C ALA A 39 -3.49 0.54 1.86
N TRP A 40 -4.36 1.04 2.75
CA TRP A 40 -5.81 1.09 2.53
C TRP A 40 -6.18 1.98 1.34
N HIS A 41 -5.62 3.18 1.24
CA HIS A 41 -5.97 4.13 0.19
C HIS A 41 -5.48 3.66 -1.19
N ASP A 42 -4.32 3.02 -1.28
CA ASP A 42 -3.84 2.39 -2.52
C ASP A 42 -4.79 1.25 -2.95
N ALA A 43 -5.18 0.39 -2.02
CA ALA A 43 -6.06 -0.75 -2.30
C ALA A 43 -7.52 -0.36 -2.60
N GLY A 44 -8.03 0.66 -1.91
CA GLY A 44 -9.44 1.04 -1.88
C GLY A 44 -9.96 1.70 -3.16
N THR A 45 -9.12 1.87 -4.18
CA THR A 45 -9.51 2.44 -5.48
C THR A 45 -9.94 1.37 -6.50
N TYR A 46 -9.89 0.09 -6.13
CA TYR A 46 -10.23 -1.01 -7.04
C TYR A 46 -11.72 -0.99 -7.43
N ASP A 47 -11.98 -1.00 -8.73
CA ASP A 47 -13.31 -1.17 -9.29
C ASP A 47 -13.43 -2.55 -9.94
N ALA A 48 -14.34 -3.38 -9.43
CA ALA A 48 -14.49 -4.77 -9.89
C ALA A 48 -15.09 -4.92 -11.28
N LYS A 49 -15.85 -3.92 -11.77
CA LYS A 49 -16.50 -3.95 -13.10
C LYS A 49 -15.49 -3.66 -14.20
N THR A 50 -14.65 -2.66 -13.97
CA THR A 50 -13.64 -2.18 -14.93
C THR A 50 -12.27 -2.82 -14.71
N LYS A 51 -12.04 -3.45 -13.56
CA LYS A 51 -10.76 -4.04 -13.13
C LYS A 51 -9.62 -3.01 -13.11
N THR A 52 -9.93 -1.78 -12.74
CA THR A 52 -8.99 -0.66 -12.65
C THR A 52 -8.76 -0.22 -11.21
N GLY A 53 -7.63 0.43 -10.94
CA GLY A 53 -7.23 0.80 -9.58
C GLY A 53 -6.73 -0.38 -8.75
N GLY A 54 -6.79 -0.24 -7.42
CA GLY A 54 -6.36 -1.28 -6.47
C GLY A 54 -4.88 -1.20 -6.09
N PRO A 55 -4.40 -2.18 -5.31
CA PRO A 55 -3.09 -2.12 -4.65
C PRO A 55 -1.95 -2.35 -5.64
N ASN A 56 -1.65 -1.34 -6.45
CA ASN A 56 -0.72 -1.39 -7.57
C ASN A 56 0.34 -0.27 -7.46
N GLY A 57 0.40 0.40 -6.31
CA GLY A 57 1.37 1.43 -6.01
C GLY A 57 1.16 2.74 -6.76
N SER A 58 0.10 2.90 -7.56
CA SER A 58 -0.18 4.14 -8.31
C SER A 58 -0.35 5.34 -7.39
N ILE A 59 -0.68 5.13 -6.11
CA ILE A 59 -0.78 6.21 -5.12
C ILE A 59 0.50 7.05 -4.99
N ARG A 60 1.66 6.56 -5.46
CA ARG A 60 2.91 7.33 -5.51
C ARG A 60 2.94 8.41 -6.59
N ASN A 61 2.05 8.35 -7.58
CA ASN A 61 1.97 9.29 -8.68
C ASN A 61 1.37 10.61 -8.16
N GLU A 62 1.86 11.74 -8.67
CA GLU A 62 1.40 13.07 -8.25
C GLU A 62 -0.08 13.31 -8.48
N GLU A 63 -0.62 12.79 -9.58
CA GLU A 63 -2.05 12.77 -9.84
C GLU A 63 -2.84 12.16 -8.67
N GLU A 64 -2.42 10.99 -8.17
CA GLU A 64 -3.18 10.26 -7.17
C GLU A 64 -2.92 10.73 -5.72
N TYR A 65 -1.66 10.99 -5.33
CA TYR A 65 -1.42 11.46 -3.95
C TYR A 65 -1.97 12.87 -3.70
N SER A 66 -2.26 13.63 -4.76
CA SER A 66 -2.86 14.97 -4.67
C SER A 66 -4.38 14.94 -4.57
N HIS A 67 -5.03 13.79 -4.74
CA HIS A 67 -6.46 13.64 -4.46
C HIS A 67 -6.79 14.11 -3.03
N GLY A 68 -7.92 14.77 -2.84
CA GLY A 68 -8.34 15.33 -1.55
C GLY A 68 -8.41 14.28 -0.44
N ALA A 69 -8.90 13.08 -0.77
CA ALA A 69 -8.95 11.95 0.17
C ALA A 69 -7.55 11.43 0.58
N ASN A 70 -6.51 11.69 -0.21
CA ASN A 70 -5.14 11.24 -0.01
C ASN A 70 -4.24 12.29 0.67
N ASN A 71 -4.80 13.45 1.06
CA ASN A 71 -4.03 14.50 1.71
C ASN A 71 -3.18 13.97 2.88
N GLY A 72 -1.90 14.32 2.89
CA GLY A 72 -0.89 13.88 3.86
C GLY A 72 -0.19 12.55 3.56
N LEU A 73 -0.67 11.75 2.59
CA LEU A 73 -0.06 10.44 2.28
C LEU A 73 1.30 10.52 1.59
N LYS A 74 1.65 11.68 1.00
CA LYS A 74 3.00 11.92 0.46
C LYS A 74 4.10 11.64 1.50
N LYS A 75 3.87 11.95 2.77
CA LYS A 75 4.80 11.65 3.86
C LYS A 75 5.01 10.14 4.06
N ALA A 76 3.95 9.34 3.92
CA ALA A 76 4.02 7.88 4.02
C ALA A 76 4.79 7.29 2.83
N ILE A 77 4.56 7.83 1.64
CA ILE A 77 5.27 7.46 0.41
C ILE A 77 6.77 7.75 0.57
N ASP A 78 7.14 8.91 1.12
CA ASP A 78 8.54 9.28 1.33
C ASP A 78 9.25 8.38 2.34
N PHE A 79 8.56 7.99 3.42
CA PHE A 79 9.09 6.98 4.34
C PHE A 79 9.28 5.62 3.68
N CYS A 80 8.36 5.19 2.82
CA CYS A 80 8.53 3.98 2.04
C CYS A 80 9.68 4.11 1.03
N GLN A 81 9.94 5.31 0.48
CA GLN A 81 11.05 5.56 -0.43
C GLN A 81 12.42 5.27 0.21
N GLU A 82 12.59 5.56 1.51
CA GLU A 82 13.82 5.22 2.25
C GLU A 82 14.10 3.71 2.26
N VAL A 83 13.04 2.90 2.38
CA VAL A 83 13.14 1.43 2.33
C VAL A 83 13.31 0.96 0.89
N LYS A 84 12.55 1.53 -0.05
CA LYS A 84 12.62 1.22 -1.49
C LYS A 84 14.03 1.42 -2.05
N ALA A 85 14.73 2.46 -1.63
CA ALA A 85 16.09 2.76 -2.08
C ALA A 85 17.09 1.65 -1.76
N LYS A 86 16.87 0.91 -0.66
CA LYS A 86 17.72 -0.23 -0.27
C LYS A 86 17.35 -1.54 -0.98
N TYR A 87 16.11 -1.64 -1.44
CA TYR A 87 15.52 -2.85 -2.02
C TYR A 87 14.91 -2.46 -3.38
N PRO A 88 15.73 -2.30 -4.43
CA PRO A 88 15.26 -1.83 -5.73
C PRO A 88 14.38 -2.84 -6.48
N LYS A 89 14.44 -4.13 -6.14
CA LYS A 89 13.71 -5.21 -6.82
C LYS A 89 12.25 -5.31 -6.37
N ILE A 90 11.94 -5.06 -5.09
CA ILE A 90 10.54 -5.04 -4.60
C ILE A 90 9.75 -3.92 -5.30
N THR A 91 8.52 -4.19 -5.74
CA THR A 91 7.66 -3.16 -6.33
C THR A 91 7.15 -2.19 -5.26
N TYR A 92 6.78 -0.97 -5.65
CA TYR A 92 6.09 -0.06 -4.73
C TYR A 92 4.76 -0.64 -4.26
N ALA A 93 4.04 -1.31 -5.15
CA ALA A 93 2.79 -2.00 -4.85
C ALA A 93 2.94 -2.99 -3.69
N ASP A 94 3.93 -3.88 -3.75
CA ASP A 94 4.19 -4.81 -2.65
C ASP A 94 4.72 -4.10 -1.41
N LEU A 95 5.59 -3.09 -1.56
CA LEU A 95 6.16 -2.36 -0.44
C LEU A 95 5.10 -1.63 0.39
N PHE A 96 4.13 -0.96 -0.25
CA PHE A 96 3.06 -0.23 0.45
C PHE A 96 2.13 -1.18 1.18
N GLN A 97 1.76 -2.30 0.56
CA GLN A 97 0.93 -3.31 1.21
C GLN A 97 1.67 -4.01 2.36
N LEU A 98 2.97 -4.28 2.19
CA LEU A 98 3.81 -4.80 3.27
C LEU A 98 3.92 -3.81 4.44
N ALA A 99 4.02 -2.50 4.16
CA ALA A 99 4.02 -1.46 5.20
C ALA A 99 2.70 -1.44 5.99
N GLY A 100 1.56 -1.65 5.33
CA GLY A 100 0.26 -1.80 5.99
C GLY A 100 0.19 -3.03 6.89
N VAL A 101 0.63 -4.20 6.40
CA VAL A 101 0.71 -5.43 7.19
C VAL A 101 1.59 -5.23 8.43
N VAL A 102 2.80 -4.71 8.24
CA VAL A 102 3.75 -4.47 9.34
C VAL A 102 3.19 -3.47 10.34
N ALA A 103 2.47 -2.43 9.89
CA ALA A 103 1.85 -1.44 10.76
C ALA A 103 0.82 -2.06 11.72
N VAL A 104 0.03 -3.03 11.25
CA VAL A 104 -0.90 -3.78 12.11
C VAL A 104 -0.13 -4.65 13.11
N GLU A 105 0.91 -5.36 12.64
CA GLU A 105 1.69 -6.26 13.49
C GLU A 105 2.46 -5.52 14.60
N VAL A 106 3.08 -4.37 14.29
CA VAL A 106 3.85 -3.61 15.29
C VAL A 106 2.98 -2.96 16.36
N THR A 107 1.69 -2.77 16.08
CA THR A 107 0.74 -2.20 17.03
C THR A 107 0.01 -3.27 17.86
N GLY A 108 0.42 -4.54 17.74
CA GLY A 108 -0.17 -5.66 18.48
C GLY A 108 -1.44 -6.24 17.83
N GLY A 109 -1.72 -5.88 16.58
CA GLY A 109 -2.80 -6.46 15.80
C GLY A 109 -2.52 -7.90 15.34
N PRO A 110 -3.46 -8.50 14.59
CA PRO A 110 -3.32 -9.86 14.09
C PRO A 110 -2.20 -9.98 13.06
N THR A 111 -1.68 -11.21 12.90
CA THR A 111 -0.84 -11.56 11.75
C THR A 111 -1.69 -11.57 10.49
N ILE A 112 -1.23 -10.89 9.45
CA ILE A 112 -1.86 -10.84 8.13
C ILE A 112 -0.91 -11.51 7.13
N ASP A 113 -1.40 -12.52 6.44
CA ASP A 113 -0.63 -13.21 5.41
C ASP A 113 -0.29 -12.25 4.27
N PHE A 114 1.00 -12.16 3.94
CA PHE A 114 1.49 -11.33 2.85
C PHE A 114 1.94 -12.21 1.68
N VAL A 115 1.33 -11.97 0.51
CA VAL A 115 1.70 -12.63 -0.75
C VAL A 115 2.33 -11.58 -1.68
N PRO A 116 3.62 -11.74 -2.08
CA PRO A 116 4.28 -10.86 -3.02
C PRO A 116 3.88 -11.13 -4.48
N GLY A 117 4.23 -10.20 -5.37
CA GLY A 117 4.05 -10.32 -6.82
C GLY A 117 3.18 -9.23 -7.45
N ARG A 118 2.76 -8.21 -6.68
CA ARG A 118 2.05 -7.05 -7.25
C ARG A 118 2.97 -6.27 -8.17
N ARG A 119 2.40 -5.73 -9.25
CA ARG A 119 3.14 -4.91 -10.23
C ARG A 119 2.79 -3.45 -10.06
N ASP A 120 3.78 -2.59 -10.26
CA ASP A 120 3.59 -1.15 -10.24
C ASP A 120 2.78 -0.69 -11.45
N SER A 121 1.70 0.05 -11.20
CA SER A 121 0.99 0.79 -12.24
C SER A 121 1.63 2.15 -12.47
N LYS A 122 1.58 2.62 -13.72
CA LYS A 122 1.86 4.02 -14.09
C LYS A 122 0.57 4.85 -14.25
N VAL A 123 -0.58 4.19 -14.24
CA VAL A 123 -1.89 4.81 -14.45
C VAL A 123 -2.57 4.93 -13.09
N SER A 124 -2.90 6.16 -12.73
CA SER A 124 -3.68 6.48 -11.55
C SER A 124 -5.18 6.27 -11.85
N PRO A 125 -5.98 5.78 -10.89
CA PRO A 125 -7.43 5.82 -11.01
C PRO A 125 -7.92 7.28 -10.88
N ASN A 126 -9.06 7.59 -11.49
CA ASN A 126 -9.72 8.88 -11.27
C ASN A 126 -10.09 9.06 -9.78
N GLU A 127 -10.06 10.30 -9.31
CA GLU A 127 -10.51 10.66 -7.96
C GLU A 127 -11.99 10.28 -7.70
N GLY A 128 -12.35 10.08 -6.43
CA GLY A 128 -13.73 9.90 -5.99
C GLY A 128 -14.14 8.45 -5.70
N ARG A 129 -13.21 7.49 -5.79
CA ARG A 129 -13.47 6.07 -5.49
C ARG A 129 -13.41 5.73 -4.00
N LEU A 130 -12.69 6.52 -3.21
CA LEU A 130 -12.56 6.30 -1.77
C LEU A 130 -13.84 6.77 -1.03
N PRO A 131 -14.18 6.15 0.12
CA PRO A 131 -15.42 6.45 0.82
C PRO A 131 -15.44 7.88 1.41
N ASP A 132 -16.62 8.50 1.40
CA ASP A 132 -16.87 9.81 2.01
C ASP A 132 -17.29 9.63 3.48
N ALA A 133 -16.48 10.19 4.39
CA ALA A 133 -16.71 10.10 5.84
C ALA A 133 -18.00 10.79 6.31
N LYS A 134 -18.63 11.64 5.49
CA LYS A 134 -19.91 12.30 5.82
C LYS A 134 -21.13 11.47 5.43
N LYS A 135 -20.94 10.35 4.72
CA LYS A 135 -22.02 9.48 4.27
C LYS A 135 -22.19 8.27 5.18
N GLY A 136 -23.36 7.65 5.07
CA GLY A 136 -23.75 6.51 5.91
C GLY A 136 -23.56 5.16 5.22
N VAL A 137 -24.18 4.15 5.83
CA VAL A 137 -24.13 2.75 5.43
C VAL A 137 -24.42 2.47 3.94
N PRO A 138 -25.38 3.13 3.26
CA PRO A 138 -25.60 2.89 1.83
C PRO A 138 -24.34 3.12 0.98
N HIS A 139 -23.65 4.24 1.22
CA HIS A 139 -22.42 4.59 0.51
C HIS A 139 -21.27 3.60 0.73
N LEU A 140 -21.26 2.86 1.84
CA LEU A 140 -20.25 1.83 2.10
C LEU A 140 -20.51 0.53 1.32
N ARG A 141 -21.71 0.36 0.75
CA ARG A 141 -22.15 -0.86 0.05
C ARG A 141 -22.30 -0.70 -1.46
N ASP A 142 -22.45 0.53 -1.92
CA ASP A 142 -22.56 0.88 -3.34
C ASP A 142 -21.25 0.60 -4.11
#